data_AF-N9Y646-F1
#
_entry.id   AF-N9Y646-F1
#
_cell.length_a   1.000
_cell.length_b   1.000
_cell.length_c   1.000
_cell.angle_alpha   90.00
_cell.angle_beta   90.00
_cell.angle_gamma   90.00
#
_symmetry.space_group_name_H-M   'P 1'
#
loop_
_entity.id
_entity.type
_entity.pdbx_description
1 polymer ?
#
loop_
_entity_poly.entity_id
_entity_poly.type
_entity_poly.pdbx_seq_one_letter_code
_entity_poly.pdbx_strand_id
1 'polypeptide(L)'
;MRGKLNYFKVVVAILLISLGANVYLSINHYIYKQKASKNTYSYMRGVKEKVNLNLEIVNVILDNKSYTGNEILSIYDNFSGITNKLIELWDDYNFYSGTIIVNKDKIDTGNVLENDVFSRIDEYMRNMLNNIMVNNKDASYKLTVKEKKDFDKIKELLSDISNMFNDYDKNELKGLENEARENAVMRNDYWIDMLDKINNISRKFSDYNFSNENKQNSII
;
A
#
# COMPACT_ATOMS: atom_id res chain seq x y z
N MET A 1 -9.11 60.36 -22.18
CA MET A 1 -8.29 59.23 -22.70
C MET A 1 -7.21 58.73 -21.74
N ARG A 2 -6.58 59.57 -20.88
CA ARG A 2 -5.53 59.15 -19.92
C ARG A 2 -5.92 58.05 -18.92
N GLY A 3 -7.16 58.07 -18.38
CA GLY A 3 -7.62 57.05 -17.42
C GLY A 3 -7.68 55.64 -18.00
N LYS A 4 -8.20 55.47 -19.22
CA LYS A 4 -8.33 54.16 -19.89
C LYS A 4 -6.96 53.47 -20.14
N LEU A 5 -5.92 54.25 -20.42
CA LEU A 5 -4.56 53.73 -20.61
C LEU A 5 -3.95 53.18 -19.32
N ASN A 6 -4.28 53.77 -18.17
CA ASN A 6 -3.79 53.31 -16.87
C ASN A 6 -4.49 52.02 -16.44
N TYR A 7 -5.81 51.90 -16.65
CA TYR A 7 -6.53 50.65 -16.41
C TYR A 7 -6.04 49.51 -17.30
N PHE A 8 -5.78 49.78 -18.58
CA PHE A 8 -5.23 48.79 -19.50
C PHE A 8 -3.87 48.24 -19.03
N LYS A 9 -2.96 49.11 -18.57
CA LYS A 9 -1.67 48.69 -18.01
C LYS A 9 -1.80 47.84 -16.74
N VAL A 10 -2.74 48.18 -15.85
CA VAL A 10 -3.01 47.39 -14.64
C VAL A 10 -3.55 46.01 -14.99
N VAL A 11 -4.50 45.93 -15.93
CA VAL A 11 -5.04 44.64 -16.40
C VAL A 11 -3.95 43.77 -17.03
N VAL A 12 -3.11 44.36 -17.88
CA VAL A 12 -1.96 43.65 -18.48
C VAL A 12 -0.98 43.16 -17.42
N ALA A 13 -0.69 43.97 -16.40
CA ALA A 13 0.18 43.56 -15.29
C ALA A 13 -0.40 42.38 -14.49
N ILE A 14 -1.70 42.41 -14.18
CA ILE A 14 -2.39 41.31 -13.49
C ILE A 14 -2.33 40.02 -14.33
N LEU A 15 -2.57 40.12 -15.65
CA LEU A 15 -2.50 38.96 -16.55
C LEU A 15 -1.08 38.37 -16.63
N LEU A 16 -0.04 39.21 -16.66
CA LEU A 16 1.34 38.74 -16.68
C LEU A 16 1.73 38.06 -15.36
N ILE A 17 1.29 38.60 -14.21
CA ILE A 17 1.49 37.97 -12.90
C ILE A 17 0.75 36.62 -12.84
N SER A 18 -0.50 36.58 -13.31
CA SER A 18 -1.30 35.35 -13.35
C SER A 18 -0.69 34.30 -14.27
N LEU A 19 -0.18 34.71 -15.44
CA LEU A 19 0.52 33.83 -16.37
C LEU A 19 1.80 33.28 -15.74
N GLY A 20 2.60 34.13 -15.10
CA GLY A 20 3.82 33.72 -14.39
C GLY A 20 3.52 32.72 -13.27
N ALA A 21 2.48 32.98 -12.47
CA ALA A 21 2.02 32.06 -11.43
C ALA A 21 1.55 30.72 -12.02
N ASN A 22 0.77 30.73 -13.10
CA ASN A 22 0.28 29.53 -13.77
C ASN A 22 1.42 28.69 -14.38
N VAL A 23 2.39 29.35 -15.02
CA VAL A 23 3.58 28.66 -15.58
C VAL A 23 4.42 28.05 -14.45
N TYR A 24 4.64 28.79 -13.36
CA TYR A 24 5.35 28.29 -12.18
C TYR A 24 4.64 27.07 -11.56
N LEU A 25 3.33 27.16 -11.36
CA LEU A 25 2.51 26.06 -10.86
C LEU A 25 2.57 24.84 -11.80
N SER A 26 2.51 25.06 -13.11
CA SER A 26 2.59 23.97 -14.11
C SER A 26 3.95 23.27 -14.11
N ILE A 27 5.06 24.00 -13.98
CA ILE A 27 6.41 23.43 -13.93
C ILE A 27 6.59 22.62 -12.64
N ASN A 28 6.22 23.20 -11.50
CA ASN A 28 6.28 22.50 -10.22
C ASN A 28 5.42 21.24 -10.27
N HIS A 29 4.19 21.34 -10.78
CA HIS A 29 3.30 20.19 -10.93
C HIS A 29 3.93 19.06 -11.75
N TYR A 30 4.59 19.37 -12.88
CA TYR A 30 5.30 18.37 -13.69
C TYR A 30 6.44 17.69 -12.92
N ILE A 31 7.27 18.48 -12.21
CA ILE A 31 8.38 17.96 -11.40
C ILE A 31 7.86 17.09 -10.25
N TYR A 32 6.79 17.52 -9.58
CA TYR A 32 6.16 16.76 -8.51
C TYR A 32 5.53 15.47 -9.02
N LYS A 33 4.81 15.50 -10.14
CA LYS A 33 4.23 14.31 -10.76
C LYS A 33 5.31 13.27 -11.07
N GLN A 34 6.44 13.70 -11.63
CA GLN A 34 7.59 12.84 -11.89
C GLN A 34 8.17 12.25 -10.59
N LYS A 35 8.41 13.07 -9.57
CA LYS A 35 9.00 12.63 -8.28
C LYS A 35 8.07 11.66 -7.52
N ALA A 36 6.79 12.01 -7.40
CA ALA A 36 5.78 11.16 -6.79
C ALA A 36 5.68 9.82 -7.55
N SER A 37 5.63 9.85 -8.88
CA SER A 37 5.55 8.61 -9.67
C SER A 37 6.77 7.71 -9.50
N LYS A 38 7.98 8.28 -9.32
CA LYS A 38 9.20 7.50 -9.06
C LYS A 38 9.22 6.86 -7.68
N ASN A 39 8.91 7.64 -6.65
CA ASN A 39 8.88 7.16 -5.27
C ASN A 39 7.80 6.07 -5.11
N THR A 40 6.59 6.35 -5.59
CA THR A 40 5.45 5.44 -5.52
C THR A 40 5.68 4.13 -6.28
N TYR A 41 6.41 4.14 -7.40
CA TYR A 41 6.82 2.90 -8.08
C TYR A 41 7.73 2.03 -7.21
N SER A 42 8.73 2.64 -6.56
CA SER A 42 9.61 1.95 -5.62
C SER A 42 8.82 1.35 -4.45
N TYR A 43 7.89 2.11 -3.89
CA TYR A 43 7.02 1.65 -2.81
C TYR A 43 6.15 0.46 -3.25
N MET A 44 5.50 0.55 -4.40
CA MET A 44 4.67 -0.53 -4.97
C MET A 44 5.47 -1.81 -5.23
N ARG A 45 6.67 -1.69 -5.81
CA ARG A 45 7.57 -2.84 -6.00
C ARG A 45 7.92 -3.47 -4.66
N GLY A 46 8.18 -2.64 -3.66
CA GLY A 46 8.47 -3.07 -2.31
C GLY A 46 7.30 -3.74 -1.58
N VAL A 47 6.05 -3.35 -1.87
CA VAL A 47 4.86 -4.05 -1.37
C VAL A 47 4.74 -5.41 -2.04
N LYS A 48 4.85 -5.47 -3.38
CA LYS A 48 4.78 -6.71 -4.15
C LYS A 48 5.77 -7.77 -3.66
N GLU A 49 7.03 -7.39 -3.46
CA GLU A 49 8.08 -8.29 -2.99
C GLU A 49 7.72 -8.90 -1.63
N LYS A 50 7.35 -8.07 -0.66
CA LYS A 50 6.99 -8.53 0.70
C LYS A 50 5.72 -9.38 0.73
N VAL A 51 4.74 -9.06 -0.12
CA VAL A 51 3.52 -9.87 -0.29
C VAL A 51 3.87 -11.27 -0.78
N ASN A 52 4.73 -11.38 -1.79
CA ASN A 52 5.13 -12.68 -2.33
C ASN A 52 5.95 -13.49 -1.31
N LEU A 53 6.89 -12.86 -0.60
CA LEU A 53 7.64 -13.52 0.48
C LEU A 53 6.71 -14.06 1.58
N ASN A 54 5.73 -13.26 2.02
CA ASN A 54 4.77 -13.72 3.01
C ASN A 54 3.88 -14.84 2.48
N LEU A 55 3.50 -14.80 1.20
CA LEU A 55 2.69 -15.85 0.60
C LEU A 55 3.45 -17.19 0.59
N GLU A 56 4.75 -17.17 0.29
CA GLU A 56 5.61 -18.36 0.37
C GLU A 56 5.65 -18.93 1.79
N ILE A 57 5.93 -18.10 2.80
CA ILE A 57 6.01 -18.54 4.20
C ILE A 57 4.66 -19.08 4.68
N VAL A 58 3.56 -18.39 4.37
CA VAL A 58 2.21 -18.82 4.79
C VAL A 58 1.82 -20.15 4.14
N ASN A 59 2.19 -20.39 2.88
CA ASN A 59 1.98 -21.69 2.24
C ASN A 59 2.73 -22.81 2.98
N VAL A 60 4.01 -22.58 3.32
CA VAL A 60 4.82 -23.54 4.10
C VAL A 60 4.17 -23.85 5.45
N ILE A 61 3.70 -22.84 6.17
CA ILE A 61 3.02 -23.01 7.47
C ILE A 61 1.75 -23.86 7.33
N LEU A 62 0.92 -23.58 6.32
CA LEU A 62 -0.33 -24.31 6.08
C LEU A 62 -0.09 -25.75 5.66
N ASP A 63 0.92 -25.99 4.81
CA ASP A 63 1.29 -27.32 4.32
C ASP A 63 1.86 -28.20 5.46
N ASN A 64 2.77 -27.63 6.26
CA ASN A 64 3.37 -28.31 7.42
C ASN A 64 2.40 -28.43 8.61
N LYS A 65 1.32 -27.64 8.62
CA LYS A 65 0.37 -27.50 9.74
C LYS A 65 1.07 -27.08 11.04
N SER A 66 2.17 -26.36 10.92
CA SER A 66 2.98 -25.87 12.04
C SER A 66 3.77 -24.64 11.63
N TYR A 67 4.19 -23.85 12.62
CA TYR A 67 5.04 -22.68 12.43
C TYR A 67 6.18 -22.64 13.45
N THR A 68 7.24 -21.92 13.11
CA THR A 68 8.39 -21.60 13.95
C THR A 68 8.42 -20.11 14.29
N GLY A 69 9.14 -19.72 15.34
CA GLY A 69 9.32 -18.31 15.70
C GLY A 69 9.91 -17.46 14.57
N ASN A 70 10.83 -18.00 13.78
CA ASN A 70 11.47 -17.29 12.68
C ASN A 70 10.51 -17.03 11.52
N GLU A 71 9.60 -17.97 11.22
CA GLU A 71 8.58 -17.79 10.18
C GLU A 71 7.60 -16.68 10.57
N ILE A 72 7.12 -16.68 11.82
CA ILE A 72 6.24 -15.62 12.32
C ILE A 72 6.95 -14.27 12.35
N LEU A 73 8.23 -14.22 12.74
CA LEU A 73 9.03 -12.99 12.75
C LEU A 73 9.18 -12.43 11.33
N SER A 74 9.47 -13.31 10.37
CA SER A 74 9.59 -12.90 8.96
C SER A 74 8.27 -12.35 8.41
N ILE A 75 7.14 -12.98 8.77
CA ILE A 75 5.82 -12.50 8.38
C ILE A 75 5.55 -11.10 8.97
N TYR A 76 5.82 -10.93 10.26
CA TYR A 76 5.71 -9.65 10.98
C TYR A 76 6.55 -8.55 10.32
N ASP A 77 7.86 -8.77 10.12
CA ASP A 77 8.76 -7.79 9.51
C ASP A 77 8.33 -7.39 8.07
N ASN A 78 7.71 -8.32 7.36
CA ASN A 78 7.16 -8.06 6.04
C ASN A 78 5.85 -7.29 6.09
N PHE A 79 4.91 -7.60 6.99
CA PHE A 79 3.68 -6.83 7.14
C PHE A 79 3.97 -5.41 7.62
N SER A 80 4.82 -5.22 8.62
CA SER A 80 5.29 -3.90 9.05
C SER A 80 5.89 -3.10 7.89
N GLY A 81 6.73 -3.75 7.07
CA GLY A 81 7.30 -3.14 5.86
C GLY A 81 6.29 -2.83 4.75
N ILE A 82 5.18 -3.58 4.66
CA ILE A 82 4.06 -3.27 3.74
C ILE A 82 3.30 -2.06 4.27
N THR A 83 2.92 -2.05 5.54
CA THR A 83 2.19 -0.94 6.18
C THR A 83 2.92 0.38 6.02
N ASN A 84 4.24 0.41 6.28
CA ASN A 84 5.05 1.62 6.10
C ASN A 84 5.01 2.15 4.65
N LYS A 85 5.14 1.28 3.65
CA LYS A 85 5.08 1.67 2.24
C LYS A 85 3.69 2.14 1.82
N LEU A 86 2.63 1.55 2.38
CA LEU A 86 1.26 2.00 2.13
C LEU A 86 0.98 3.37 2.75
N ILE A 87 1.53 3.66 3.93
CA ILE A 87 1.47 5.00 4.53
C ILE A 87 2.16 6.02 3.60
N GLU A 88 3.38 5.73 3.13
CA GLU A 88 4.09 6.61 2.20
C GLU A 88 3.30 6.85 0.89
N LEU A 89 2.66 5.81 0.35
CA LEU A 89 1.78 5.92 -0.82
C LEU A 89 0.56 6.80 -0.55
N TRP A 90 -0.07 6.67 0.62
CA TRP A 90 -1.21 7.51 1.02
C TRP A 90 -0.81 8.95 1.26
N ASP A 91 0.36 9.21 1.83
CA ASP A 91 0.89 10.57 2.01
C ASP A 91 1.13 11.24 0.66
N ASP A 92 1.78 10.53 -0.28
CA ASP A 92 1.98 11.01 -1.65
C ASP A 92 0.63 11.24 -2.36
N TYR A 93 -0.38 10.37 -2.16
CA TYR A 93 -1.74 10.53 -2.68
C TYR A 93 -2.47 11.75 -2.12
N ASN A 94 -2.43 11.95 -0.80
CA ASN A 94 -3.09 13.07 -0.15
C ASN A 94 -2.46 14.41 -0.59
N PHE A 95 -1.13 14.44 -0.73
CA PHE A 95 -0.44 15.60 -1.26
C PHE A 95 -0.78 15.86 -2.74
N TYR A 96 -0.77 14.82 -3.58
CA TYR A 96 -1.13 14.93 -5.00
C TYR A 96 -2.58 15.39 -5.20
N SER A 97 -3.54 14.76 -4.51
CA SER A 97 -4.96 15.08 -4.62
C SER A 97 -5.35 16.44 -4.03
N GLY A 98 -4.58 16.96 -3.07
CA GLY A 98 -4.77 18.31 -2.50
C GLY A 98 -4.22 19.46 -3.35
N THR A 99 -3.34 19.17 -4.31
CA THR A 99 -2.63 20.18 -5.12
C THR A 99 -3.21 20.36 -6.54
N ILE A 100 -4.19 19.54 -6.93
CA ILE A 100 -4.72 19.47 -8.30
C ILE A 100 -6.25 19.52 -8.28
N ILE A 101 -6.86 20.18 -9.28
CA ILE A 101 -8.26 19.93 -9.67
C ILE A 101 -8.25 18.57 -10.38
N VAL A 102 -8.22 17.48 -9.60
CA VAL A 102 -8.16 16.12 -10.17
C VAL A 102 -9.53 15.81 -10.77
N ASN A 103 -9.59 15.66 -12.10
CA ASN A 103 -10.79 15.19 -12.82
C ASN A 103 -11.00 13.67 -12.73
N LYS A 104 -10.10 12.94 -12.05
CA LYS A 104 -10.23 11.51 -11.73
C LYS A 104 -11.01 11.39 -10.40
N ASP A 105 -11.93 10.43 -10.32
CA ASP A 105 -12.68 10.16 -9.09
C ASP A 105 -11.68 9.98 -7.93
N LYS A 106 -11.83 10.80 -6.89
CA LYS A 106 -10.99 10.69 -5.70
C LYS A 106 -11.19 9.29 -5.11
N ILE A 107 -10.10 8.60 -4.79
CA ILE A 107 -10.17 7.41 -3.95
C ILE A 107 -10.96 7.79 -2.70
N ASP A 108 -12.00 6.99 -2.39
CA ASP A 108 -12.79 7.15 -1.18
C ASP A 108 -11.92 6.85 0.05
N THR A 109 -11.45 7.92 0.70
CA THR A 109 -10.57 7.86 1.87
C THR A 109 -11.33 7.67 3.18
N GLY A 110 -12.67 7.69 3.18
CA GLY A 110 -13.49 7.77 4.40
C GLY A 110 -13.22 6.65 5.42
N ASN A 111 -12.78 5.48 4.95
CA ASN A 111 -12.59 4.28 5.79
C ASN A 111 -11.21 3.61 5.65
N VAL A 112 -10.21 4.29 5.06
CA VAL A 112 -8.90 3.70 4.75
C VAL A 112 -8.11 3.32 6.02
N LEU A 113 -8.13 4.20 7.03
CA LEU A 113 -7.42 4.00 8.30
C LEU A 113 -8.18 3.08 9.28
N GLU A 114 -9.51 3.10 9.27
CA GLU A 114 -10.33 2.27 10.17
C GLU A 114 -10.37 0.78 9.77
N ASN A 115 -10.07 0.46 8.50
CA ASN A 115 -10.11 -0.90 7.96
C ASN A 115 -8.72 -1.48 7.62
N ASP A 116 -7.65 -0.97 8.24
CA ASP A 116 -6.29 -1.42 7.93
C ASP A 116 -6.06 -2.88 8.38
N VAL A 117 -6.35 -3.80 7.46
CA VAL A 117 -6.12 -5.24 7.62
C VAL A 117 -4.64 -5.55 7.82
N PHE A 118 -3.72 -4.75 7.23
CA PHE A 118 -2.29 -5.00 7.35
C PHE A 118 -1.82 -4.74 8.79
N SER A 119 -2.25 -3.63 9.40
CA SER A 119 -1.97 -3.36 10.83
C SER A 119 -2.57 -4.39 11.77
N ARG A 120 -3.78 -4.90 11.48
CA ARG A 120 -4.40 -5.95 12.31
C ARG A 120 -3.65 -7.29 12.21
N ILE A 121 -3.16 -7.64 11.01
CA ILE A 121 -2.32 -8.82 10.83
C ILE A 121 -0.96 -8.61 11.51
N ASP A 122 -0.37 -7.42 11.41
CA ASP A 122 0.89 -7.07 12.10
C ASP A 122 0.76 -7.25 13.62
N GLU A 123 -0.32 -6.74 14.21
CA GLU A 123 -0.62 -6.94 15.63
C GLU A 123 -0.85 -8.42 15.99
N TYR A 124 -1.58 -9.17 15.16
CA TYR A 124 -1.78 -10.59 15.35
C TYR A 124 -0.45 -11.36 15.38
N MET A 125 0.45 -11.08 14.43
CA MET A 125 1.78 -11.69 14.37
C MET A 125 2.65 -11.30 15.57
N ARG A 126 2.61 -10.03 15.98
CA ARG A 126 3.28 -9.55 17.20
C ARG A 126 2.82 -10.32 18.44
N ASN A 127 1.51 -10.57 18.56
CA ASN A 127 0.96 -11.34 19.67
C ASN A 127 1.39 -12.82 19.62
N MET A 128 1.44 -13.43 18.43
CA MET A 128 2.00 -14.78 18.26
C MET A 128 3.47 -14.84 18.68
N LEU A 129 4.30 -13.86 18.29
CA LEU A 129 5.71 -13.78 18.69
C LEU A 129 5.89 -13.70 20.19
N ASN A 130 5.09 -12.87 20.87
CA ASN A 130 5.13 -12.76 22.33
C ASN A 130 4.86 -14.12 22.99
N ASN A 131 3.86 -14.86 22.48
CA ASN A 131 3.55 -16.20 22.99
C ASN A 131 4.70 -17.20 22.74
N ILE A 132 5.39 -17.11 21.60
CA ILE A 132 6.54 -17.96 21.29
C ILE A 132 7.73 -17.66 22.20
N MET A 133 8.01 -16.37 22.45
CA MET A 133 9.10 -15.93 23.32
C MET A 133 8.90 -16.40 24.76
N VAL A 134 7.65 -16.43 25.25
CA VAL A 134 7.33 -16.94 26.59
C VAL A 134 7.48 -18.46 26.68
N ASN A 135 7.15 -19.20 25.62
CA ASN A 135 6.98 -20.66 25.69
C ASN A 135 8.18 -21.48 25.19
N ASN A 136 8.98 -20.98 24.23
CA ASN A 136 10.32 -21.44 23.78
C ASN A 136 10.54 -21.00 22.31
N LYS A 137 11.56 -20.18 22.05
CA LYS A 137 11.80 -19.59 20.71
C LYS A 137 12.14 -20.60 19.62
N ASP A 138 12.82 -21.70 19.96
CA ASP A 138 13.35 -22.67 19.00
C ASP A 138 12.39 -23.84 18.72
N ALA A 139 11.21 -23.84 19.35
CA ALA A 139 10.20 -24.87 19.16
C ALA A 139 9.40 -24.66 17.87
N SER A 140 8.93 -25.77 17.30
CA SER A 140 7.85 -25.77 16.30
C SER A 140 6.50 -25.92 16.98
N TYR A 141 5.53 -25.12 16.55
CA TYR A 141 4.21 -25.02 17.13
C TYR A 141 3.18 -25.54 16.12
N LYS A 142 2.37 -26.52 16.52
CA LYS A 142 1.26 -27.00 15.69
C LYS A 142 0.18 -25.92 15.59
N LEU A 143 -0.37 -25.74 14.39
CA LEU A 143 -1.51 -24.87 14.17
C LEU A 143 -2.74 -25.39 14.92
N THR A 144 -3.37 -24.51 15.69
CA THR A 144 -4.74 -24.70 16.15
C THR A 144 -5.72 -24.53 14.98
N VAL A 145 -6.98 -24.95 15.18
CA VAL A 145 -8.04 -24.78 14.18
C VAL A 145 -8.27 -23.30 13.84
N LYS A 146 -8.20 -22.42 14.85
CA LYS A 146 -8.35 -20.97 14.67
C LYS A 146 -7.17 -20.37 13.92
N GLU A 147 -5.93 -20.66 14.34
CA GLU A 147 -4.73 -20.15 13.66
C GLU A 147 -4.68 -20.60 12.20
N LYS A 148 -5.07 -21.86 11.90
CA LYS A 148 -5.17 -22.32 10.52
C LYS A 148 -6.13 -21.45 9.69
N LYS A 149 -7.32 -21.15 10.23
CA LYS A 149 -8.31 -20.29 9.57
C LYS A 149 -7.77 -18.87 9.36
N ASP A 150 -7.03 -18.34 10.33
CA ASP A 150 -6.39 -17.03 10.23
C ASP A 150 -5.32 -17.00 9.14
N PHE A 151 -4.45 -18.02 9.06
CA PHE A 151 -3.49 -18.17 7.98
C PHE A 151 -4.13 -18.38 6.61
N ASP A 152 -5.24 -19.11 6.52
CA ASP A 152 -6.01 -19.25 5.27
C ASP A 152 -6.52 -17.88 4.79
N LYS A 153 -6.98 -17.02 5.71
CA LYS A 153 -7.42 -15.65 5.38
C LYS A 153 -6.27 -14.72 5.00
N ILE A 154 -5.13 -14.83 5.67
CA ILE A 154 -3.91 -14.11 5.30
C ILE A 154 -3.46 -14.53 3.89
N LYS A 155 -3.49 -15.84 3.59
CA LYS A 155 -3.17 -16.37 2.26
C LYS A 155 -4.10 -15.82 1.19
N GLU A 156 -5.40 -15.75 1.46
CA GLU A 156 -6.40 -15.18 0.55
C GLU A 156 -6.07 -13.72 0.21
N LEU A 157 -5.83 -12.89 1.24
CA LEU A 157 -5.42 -11.48 1.07
C LEU A 157 -4.15 -11.34 0.23
N LEU A 158 -3.10 -12.08 0.59
CA LEU A 158 -1.80 -12.02 -0.11
C LEU A 158 -1.91 -12.50 -1.56
N SER A 159 -2.73 -13.52 -1.82
CA SER A 159 -2.97 -14.04 -3.16
C SER A 159 -3.71 -13.02 -4.03
N ASP A 160 -4.75 -12.37 -3.50
CA ASP A 160 -5.49 -11.32 -4.22
C ASP A 160 -4.55 -10.17 -4.62
N ILE A 161 -3.69 -9.72 -3.70
CA ILE A 161 -2.73 -8.63 -3.97
C ILE A 161 -1.65 -9.10 -4.97
N SER A 162 -1.11 -10.31 -4.82
CA SER A 162 -0.11 -10.85 -5.74
C SER A 162 -0.68 -10.99 -7.17
N ASN A 163 -1.90 -11.52 -7.29
CA ASN A 163 -2.60 -11.66 -8.57
C ASN A 163 -2.86 -10.30 -9.22
N MET A 164 -3.28 -9.29 -8.45
CA MET A 164 -3.43 -7.93 -8.94
C MET A 164 -2.12 -7.39 -9.56
N PHE A 165 -0.98 -7.58 -8.89
CA PHE A 165 0.32 -7.17 -9.46
C PHE A 165 0.67 -7.96 -10.73
N ASN A 166 0.41 -9.27 -10.74
CA ASN A 166 0.72 -10.13 -11.89
C ASN A 166 -0.15 -9.81 -13.11
N ASP A 167 -1.43 -9.54 -12.91
CA ASP A 167 -2.36 -9.16 -13.97
C ASP A 167 -1.95 -7.81 -14.58
N TYR A 168 -1.52 -6.87 -13.74
CA TYR A 168 -0.98 -5.61 -14.22
C TYR A 168 0.29 -5.80 -15.06
N ASP A 169 1.26 -6.57 -14.56
CA ASP A 169 2.51 -6.84 -15.29
C ASP A 169 2.25 -7.49 -16.66
N LYS A 170 1.25 -8.37 -16.75
CA LYS A 170 0.88 -9.07 -17.98
C LYS A 170 0.14 -8.19 -18.98
N ASN A 171 -0.70 -7.28 -18.50
CA ASN A 171 -1.60 -6.50 -19.36
C ASN A 171 -0.99 -5.15 -19.77
N GLU A 172 -0.30 -4.48 -18.85
CA GLU A 172 0.12 -3.08 -19.00
C GLU A 172 1.63 -2.93 -19.21
N LEU A 173 2.44 -3.89 -18.73
CA LEU A 173 3.91 -3.83 -18.82
C LEU A 173 4.52 -4.91 -19.73
N LYS A 174 3.69 -5.55 -20.55
CA LYS A 174 4.11 -6.65 -21.41
C LYS A 174 5.18 -6.20 -22.40
N GLY A 175 6.34 -6.84 -22.36
CA GLY A 175 7.46 -6.56 -23.28
C GLY A 175 8.22 -5.27 -22.97
N LEU A 176 7.94 -4.61 -21.83
CA LEU A 176 8.69 -3.44 -21.39
C LEU A 176 9.77 -3.84 -20.38
N GLU A 177 10.99 -3.35 -20.61
CA GLU A 177 12.15 -3.55 -19.75
C GLU A 177 12.71 -2.21 -19.24
N ASN A 178 13.39 -2.27 -18.09
CA ASN A 178 14.19 -1.18 -17.52
C ASN A 178 13.43 0.18 -17.51
N GLU A 179 14.06 1.22 -18.04
CA GLU A 179 13.55 2.59 -18.04
C GLU A 179 12.23 2.74 -18.82
N ALA A 180 12.00 1.92 -19.85
CA ALA A 180 10.72 1.93 -20.58
C ALA A 180 9.56 1.44 -19.72
N ARG A 181 9.82 0.46 -18.83
CA ARG A 181 8.85 -0.04 -17.86
C ARG A 181 8.56 0.99 -16.77
N GLU A 182 9.61 1.63 -16.24
CA GLU A 182 9.48 2.71 -15.25
C GLU A 182 8.69 3.90 -15.83
N ASN A 183 9.00 4.33 -17.05
CA ASN A 183 8.29 5.41 -17.73
C ASN A 183 6.81 5.09 -18.05
N ALA A 184 6.49 3.84 -18.41
CA ALA A 184 5.11 3.43 -18.65
C ALA A 184 4.27 3.45 -17.37
N VAL A 185 4.86 2.99 -16.26
CA VAL A 185 4.26 3.09 -14.93
C VAL A 185 4.01 4.56 -14.53
N MET A 186 4.95 5.47 -14.82
CA MET A 186 4.83 6.87 -14.40
C MET A 186 3.77 7.69 -15.17
N ARG A 187 3.39 7.29 -16.38
CA ARG A 187 2.55 8.13 -17.27
C ARG A 187 1.05 8.11 -16.95
N ASN A 188 0.53 7.06 -16.32
CA ASN A 188 -0.92 6.81 -16.26
C ASN A 188 -1.56 6.97 -14.87
N ASP A 189 -0.91 7.68 -13.94
CA ASP A 189 -1.34 7.73 -12.53
C ASP A 189 -1.50 6.30 -11.94
N TYR A 190 -0.69 5.36 -12.45
CA TYR A 190 -0.74 3.92 -12.15
C TYR A 190 -0.77 3.62 -10.65
N TRP A 191 0.08 4.32 -9.91
CA TRP A 191 0.24 4.10 -8.49
C TRP A 191 -1.05 4.43 -7.73
N ILE A 192 -1.86 5.36 -8.23
CA ILE A 192 -3.18 5.67 -7.70
C ILE A 192 -4.14 4.49 -7.94
N ASP A 193 -4.16 3.95 -9.15
CA ASP A 193 -5.04 2.82 -9.50
C ASP A 193 -4.65 1.55 -8.70
N MET A 194 -3.37 1.32 -8.45
CA MET A 194 -2.91 0.21 -7.61
C MET A 194 -3.20 0.43 -6.14
N LEU A 195 -3.04 1.66 -5.63
CA LEU A 195 -3.40 2.01 -4.26
C LEU A 195 -4.89 1.78 -4.00
N ASP A 196 -5.75 2.20 -4.93
CA ASP A 196 -7.19 1.97 -4.87
C ASP A 196 -7.54 0.48 -4.92
N LYS A 197 -6.90 -0.30 -5.81
CA LYS A 197 -7.11 -1.75 -5.87
C LYS A 197 -6.69 -2.45 -4.58
N ILE A 198 -5.55 -2.09 -3.99
CA ILE A 198 -5.10 -2.62 -2.69
C ILE A 198 -6.16 -2.30 -1.62
N ASN A 199 -6.63 -1.05 -1.57
CA ASN A 199 -7.67 -0.64 -0.63
C ASN A 199 -8.97 -1.46 -0.80
N ASN A 200 -9.40 -1.68 -2.05
CA ASN A 200 -10.58 -2.47 -2.36
C ASN A 200 -10.43 -3.96 -2.01
N ILE A 201 -9.24 -4.53 -2.19
CA ILE A 201 -8.94 -5.89 -1.73
C ILE A 201 -9.00 -5.95 -0.19
N SER A 202 -8.34 -5.01 0.49
CA SER A 202 -8.30 -4.96 1.96
C SER A 202 -9.69 -4.81 2.60
N ARG A 203 -10.59 -4.05 1.96
CA ARG A 203 -11.98 -3.88 2.41
C ARG A 203 -12.75 -5.20 2.50
N LYS A 204 -12.42 -6.23 1.69
CA LYS A 204 -13.05 -7.55 1.78
C LYS A 204 -12.81 -8.24 3.13
N PHE A 205 -11.81 -7.78 3.88
CA PHE A 205 -11.38 -8.32 5.16
C PHE A 205 -11.68 -7.37 6.33
N SER A 206 -12.46 -6.30 6.14
CA SER A 206 -12.81 -5.34 7.20
C SER A 206 -13.41 -6.01 8.42
N ASP A 207 -14.28 -6.99 8.22
CA ASP A 207 -15.06 -7.60 9.30
C ASP A 207 -14.39 -8.84 9.91
N TYR A 208 -13.24 -9.24 9.38
CA TYR A 208 -12.51 -10.41 9.88
C TYR A 208 -11.69 -10.06 11.12
N ASN A 209 -11.87 -10.82 12.20
CA ASN A 209 -11.11 -10.65 13.43
C ASN A 209 -9.95 -11.66 13.52
N PHE A 210 -8.73 -11.14 13.42
CA PHE A 210 -7.51 -11.87 13.75
C PHE A 210 -7.33 -11.85 15.27
N SER A 211 -7.60 -12.97 15.93
CA SER A 211 -7.52 -13.08 17.38
C SER A 211 -6.81 -14.36 17.75
N ASN A 212 -5.84 -14.24 18.66
CA ASN A 212 -5.38 -15.39 19.43
C ASN A 212 -6.47 -15.67 20.46
N GLU A 213 -7.23 -16.76 20.31
CA GLU A 213 -8.01 -17.26 21.43
C GLU A 213 -7.04 -17.46 22.59
N ASN A 214 -7.26 -16.73 23.69
CA ASN A 214 -6.42 -16.83 24.88
C ASN A 214 -6.28 -18.31 25.25
N LYS A 215 -5.06 -18.86 25.12
CA LYS A 215 -4.69 -20.13 25.75
C LYS A 215 -4.59 -19.93 27.27
N GLN A 216 -5.73 -19.62 27.89
CA GLN A 216 -6.00 -19.86 29.29
C GLN A 216 -7.18 -20.84 29.33
N ASN A 217 -6.87 -22.13 29.25
CA ASN A 217 -7.53 -23.24 29.95
C ASN A 217 -7.19 -24.58 29.30
N SER A 218 -6.13 -25.21 29.82
CA SER A 218 -6.08 -26.67 29.95
C SER A 218 -4.89 -27.04 30.85
N ILE A 219 -5.02 -26.69 32.14
CA ILE A 219 -4.49 -27.53 33.22
C ILE A 219 -5.73 -28.11 33.90
N ILE A 220 -6.10 -29.33 33.48
CA ILE A 220 -6.73 -30.34 34.34
C ILE A 220 -6.08 -31.66 33.96
#